data_AF-A0AA86AKV5-F1
#
_entry.id   AF-A0AA86AKV5-F1
#
_cell.length_a   1.000
_cell.length_b   1.000
_cell.length_c   1.000
_cell.angle_alpha   90.00
_cell.angle_beta   90.00
_cell.angle_gamma   90.00
#
_symmetry.space_group_name_H-M   'P 1'
#
loop_
_entity.id
_entity.type
_entity.pdbx_description
1 polymer ?
#
loop_
_entity_poly.entity_id
_entity_poly.type
_entity_poly.pdbx_seq_one_letter_code
_entity_poly.pdbx_strand_id
1 'polypeptide(L)'
;MLRDENSKASGIIYSLTHDEIDKLYNGSGLLAYVPESLTATTKDNATLSVLCCNLRVPPATGENNPEYLEKLTACMKKYNVPIF
;
A
#
# COMPACT_ATOMS: atom_id res chain seq x y z
N MET A 1 -5.51 11.92 -7.27
CA MET A 1 -5.26 10.59 -6.69
C MET A 1 -6.40 9.68 -7.12
N LEU A 2 -6.14 8.41 -7.38
CA LEU A 2 -7.15 7.42 -7.76
C LEU A 2 -7.97 7.03 -6.53
N ARG A 3 -8.84 7.93 -6.08
CA ARG A 3 -9.72 7.72 -4.93
C ARG A 3 -11.10 7.37 -5.46
N ASP A 4 -11.66 6.30 -4.94
CA ASP A 4 -13.05 5.93 -5.18
C ASP A 4 -13.86 6.17 -3.91
N GLU A 5 -15.03 6.78 -4.05
CA GLU A 5 -15.89 7.11 -2.92
C GLU A 5 -16.40 5.83 -2.26
N ASN A 6 -16.43 5.80 -0.92
CA ASN A 6 -16.83 4.64 -0.11
C ASN A 6 -15.96 3.37 -0.29
N SER A 7 -14.82 3.47 -0.98
CA SER A 7 -13.85 2.37 -1.07
C SER A 7 -12.98 2.27 0.19
N LYS A 8 -12.42 1.08 0.41
CA LYS A 8 -11.52 0.79 1.54
C LYS A 8 -10.34 -0.05 1.08
N ALA A 9 -9.18 0.18 1.70
CA ALA A 9 -8.00 -0.65 1.55
C ALA A 9 -7.52 -1.10 2.94
N SER A 10 -7.05 -2.35 3.03
CA SER A 10 -6.40 -2.90 4.22
C SER A 10 -4.93 -3.12 3.94
N GLY A 11 -4.10 -2.99 4.96
CA GLY A 11 -2.67 -3.19 4.84
C GLY A 11 -1.99 -3.42 6.19
N ILE A 12 -0.66 -3.36 6.17
CA ILE A 12 0.20 -3.48 7.34
C ILE A 12 0.90 -2.14 7.53
N ILE A 13 0.90 -1.63 8.76
CA ILE A 13 1.60 -0.40 9.12
C ILE A 13 2.98 -0.79 9.66
N TYR A 14 4.03 -0.23 9.08
CA TYR A 14 5.41 -0.39 9.54
C TYR A 14 5.89 0.92 10.16
N SER A 15 6.70 0.82 11.22
CA SER A 15 7.45 1.95 11.75
C SER A 15 8.84 1.92 11.12
N LEU A 16 9.07 2.84 10.18
CA LEU A 16 10.32 2.97 9.44
C LEU A 16 10.87 4.39 9.59
N THR A 17 12.18 4.50 9.56
CA THR A 17 12.89 5.78 9.43
C THR A 17 12.81 6.32 8.01
N HIS A 18 13.13 7.60 7.83
CA HIS A 18 13.16 8.22 6.50
C HIS A 18 14.16 7.51 5.56
N ASP A 19 15.36 7.20 6.07
CA ASP A 19 16.39 6.47 5.31
C ASP A 19 15.93 5.08 4.83
N GLU A 20 15.14 4.37 5.63
CA GLU A 20 14.58 3.07 5.26
C GLU A 20 13.49 3.20 4.20
N ILE A 21 12.65 4.24 4.29
CA ILE A 21 11.63 4.55 3.28
C ILE A 21 12.31 4.92 1.96
N ASP A 22 13.34 5.76 1.99
CA ASP A 22 14.10 6.15 0.80
C ASP A 22 14.72 4.92 0.14
N LYS A 23 15.38 4.03 0.89
CA LYS A 23 15.91 2.78 0.34
C LYS A 23 14.83 1.89 -0.28
N LEU A 24 13.63 1.87 0.30
CA LEU A 24 12.51 1.06 -0.21
C LEU A 24 11.99 1.59 -1.55
N TYR A 25 11.95 2.91 -1.74
CA TYR A 25 11.33 3.55 -2.91
C TYR A 25 12.32 4.09 -3.97
N ASN A 26 13.61 4.17 -3.66
CA ASN A 26 14.64 4.68 -4.59
C ASN A 26 15.16 3.61 -5.58
N GLY A 27 14.43 2.49 -5.74
CA GLY A 27 14.75 1.41 -6.68
C GLY A 27 14.15 1.60 -8.07
N SER A 28 14.75 0.95 -9.08
CA SER A 28 14.24 0.93 -10.46
C SER A 28 12.81 0.39 -10.51
N GLY A 29 11.87 1.22 -10.97
CA GLY A 29 10.45 0.84 -11.11
C GLY A 29 9.50 1.45 -10.08
N LEU A 30 10.01 2.05 -9.00
CA LEU A 30 9.17 2.68 -7.97
C LEU A 30 9.12 4.21 -8.04
N LEU A 31 9.88 4.83 -8.94
CA LEU A 31 9.90 6.29 -9.15
C LEU A 31 8.54 6.89 -9.55
N ALA A 32 7.61 6.06 -10.05
CA ALA A 32 6.25 6.47 -10.40
C ALA A 32 5.30 6.54 -9.17
N TYR A 33 5.72 5.98 -8.03
CA TYR A 33 4.97 6.03 -6.78
C TYR A 33 5.27 7.33 -6.05
N VAL A 34 4.22 8.00 -5.60
CA VAL A 34 4.30 9.28 -4.91
C VAL A 34 3.87 9.09 -3.45
N PRO A 35 4.64 9.60 -2.47
CA PRO A 35 4.26 9.55 -1.07
C PRO A 35 3.01 10.39 -0.80
N GLU A 36 2.07 9.82 -0.05
CA GLU A 36 0.82 10.45 0.37
C GLU A 36 0.60 10.23 1.87
N SER A 37 0.26 11.30 2.59
CA SER A 37 -0.17 11.21 3.98
C SER A 37 -1.62 10.76 4.04
N LEU A 38 -1.89 9.67 4.75
CA LEU A 38 -3.22 9.11 4.97
C LEU A 38 -3.51 8.99 6.46
N THR A 39 -4.80 8.82 6.76
CA THR A 39 -5.27 8.41 8.08
C THR A 39 -5.65 6.95 8.01
N ALA A 40 -5.04 6.11 8.85
CA ALA A 40 -5.37 4.70 8.98
C ALA A 40 -6.04 4.42 10.32
N THR A 41 -7.02 3.52 10.30
CA THR A 41 -7.63 2.97 11.52
C THR A 41 -7.06 1.58 11.76
N THR A 42 -6.49 1.37 12.94
CA THR A 42 -5.92 0.09 13.34
C THR A 42 -7.00 -0.88 13.84
N LYS A 43 -6.64 -2.14 14.05
CA LYS A 43 -7.57 -3.19 14.53
C LYS A 43 -8.17 -2.90 15.92
N ASP A 44 -7.46 -2.12 16.73
CA ASP A 44 -7.86 -1.62 18.04
C ASP A 44 -8.57 -0.25 17.98
N ASN A 45 -9.01 0.17 16.78
CA ASN A 45 -9.69 1.45 16.50
C ASN A 45 -8.86 2.71 16.81
N ALA A 46 -7.53 2.58 16.95
CA ALA A 46 -6.66 3.75 17.01
C ALA A 46 -6.56 4.40 15.62
N THR A 47 -6.44 5.72 15.61
CA THR A 47 -6.28 6.50 14.39
C THR A 47 -4.84 6.98 14.28
N LEU A 48 -4.16 6.63 13.19
CA LEU A 48 -2.75 6.95 12.96
C LEU A 48 -2.59 7.74 11.65
N SER A 49 -1.74 8.77 11.68
CA SER A 49 -1.20 9.36 10.46
C SER A 49 -0.12 8.44 9.90
N VAL A 50 -0.27 8.03 8.65
CA VAL A 50 0.65 7.10 7.99
C VAL A 50 1.06 7.63 6.62
N LEU A 51 2.22 7.20 6.15
CA LEU A 51 2.65 7.44 4.79
C LEU A 51 2.35 6.21 3.93
N CYS A 52 1.67 6.42 2.80
CA CYS A 52 1.47 5.40 1.77
C CYS A 52 2.01 5.95 0.44
N CYS A 53 2.77 5.14 -0.31
CA CYS A 53 3.21 5.55 -1.63
C CYS A 53 2.27 4.93 -2.67
N ASN A 54 1.63 5.78 -3.45
CA ASN A 54 0.61 5.40 -4.42
C ASN A 54 1.07 5.70 -5.83
N LEU A 55 0.70 4.84 -6.78
CA LEU A 55 0.94 5.08 -8.19
C LEU A 55 0.05 6.25 -8.66
N ARG A 56 0.66 7.26 -9.29
CA ARG A 56 -0.09 8.46 -9.72
C ARG A 56 -0.96 8.20 -10.96
N VAL A 57 -0.47 7.36 -11.87
CA VAL A 57 -1.15 7.00 -13.11
C VAL A 57 -1.58 5.54 -12.98
N PRO A 58 -2.87 5.21 -13.18
CA PRO A 58 -3.32 3.82 -13.04
C PRO A 58 -2.59 2.92 -14.04
N PRO A 59 -2.42 1.63 -13.73
CA PRO A 59 -1.97 0.63 -14.69
C PRO A 59 -2.87 0.63 -15.95
N ALA A 60 -2.33 0.15 -17.07
CA ALA A 60 -3.10 0.09 -18.31
C ALA A 60 -4.29 -0.87 -18.18
N THR A 61 -5.36 -0.63 -18.94
CA THR A 61 -6.51 -1.54 -18.97
C THR A 61 -6.07 -2.94 -19.40
N GLY A 62 -6.32 -3.94 -18.54
CA GLY A 62 -5.93 -5.33 -18.77
C GLY A 62 -4.56 -5.72 -18.21
N GLU A 63 -3.79 -4.76 -17.71
CA GLU A 63 -2.56 -5.04 -16.97
C GLU A 63 -2.88 -5.77 -15.66
N ASN A 64 -2.33 -6.98 -15.51
CA ASN A 64 -2.47 -7.78 -14.31
C ASN A 64 -1.19 -8.59 -14.07
N ASN A 65 -1.00 -9.03 -12.83
CA ASN A 65 0.12 -9.88 -12.45
C ASN A 65 -0.37 -10.98 -11.49
N PRO A 66 -0.72 -12.17 -12.01
CA PRO A 66 -1.25 -13.27 -11.18
C PRO A 66 -0.27 -13.77 -10.12
N GLU A 67 1.03 -13.81 -10.43
CA GLU A 67 2.07 -14.23 -9.48
C GLU A 67 2.19 -13.24 -8.31
N TYR A 68 2.14 -11.93 -8.60
CA TYR A 68 2.12 -10.90 -7.59
C TYR A 68 0.87 -11.01 -6.69
N LEU A 69 -0.29 -11.25 -7.29
CA LEU A 69 -1.54 -11.44 -6.55
C LEU A 69 -1.46 -12.64 -5.59
N GLU A 70 -0.90 -13.76 -6.04
CA GLU A 70 -0.70 -14.95 -5.21
C GLU A 70 0.20 -14.64 -3.99
N LYS A 71 1.36 -14.02 -4.22
CA LYS A 71 2.31 -13.64 -3.17
C LYS A 71 1.69 -12.65 -2.17
N LEU A 72 0.97 -11.65 -2.67
CA LEU A 72 0.29 -10.66 -1.84
C LEU A 72 -0.80 -11.30 -0.97
N THR A 73 -1.59 -12.20 -1.56
CA THR A 73 -2.63 -12.95 -0.84
C THR A 73 -2.05 -13.82 0.26
N ALA A 74 -0.96 -14.55 -0.02
CA ALA A 74 -0.26 -15.36 0.97
C ALA A 74 0.28 -14.49 2.13
N CYS A 75 0.85 -13.33 1.81
CA CYS A 75 1.32 -12.37 2.81
C CYS A 75 0.17 -11.86 3.69
N MET A 76 -0.93 -11.39 3.10
CA MET A 76 -2.10 -10.90 3.83
C MET A 76 -2.68 -11.95 4.78
N LYS A 77 -2.79 -13.21 4.32
CA LYS A 77 -3.21 -14.33 5.15
C LYS A 77 -2.27 -14.57 6.33
N LYS A 78 -0.96 -14.59 6.09
CA LYS A 78 0.06 -14.79 7.13
C LYS A 78 -0.04 -13.76 8.26
N TYR A 79 -0.37 -12.51 7.93
CA TYR A 79 -0.47 -11.41 8.90
C TYR A 79 -1.91 -11.12 9.36
N ASN A 80 -2.88 -11.98 9.01
CA ASN A 80 -4.30 -11.81 9.31
C ASN A 80 -4.84 -10.42 8.90
N VAL A 81 -4.43 -9.94 7.73
CA VAL A 81 -4.95 -8.69 7.15
C VAL A 81 -6.34 -8.98 6.56
N PRO A 82 -7.37 -8.18 6.86
CA PRO A 82 -8.69 -8.35 6.25
C PRO A 82 -8.61 -8.22 4.73
N ILE A 83 -9.13 -9.21 4.01
CA ILE A 83 -9.33 -9.18 2.56
C ILE A 83 -10.83 -9.00 2.35
N PHE A 84 -11.22 -7.94 1.63
CA PHE A 84 -12.62 -7.61 1.34
C PHE A 84 -13.06 -8.20 0.00
#